data_AF-A0A3B8JPI4-F1
#
_entry.id   AF-A0A3B8JPI4-F1
#
_cell.length_a   1.000
_cell.length_b   1.000
_cell.length_c   1.000
_cell.angle_alpha   90.00
_cell.angle_beta   90.00
_cell.angle_gamma   90.00
#
_symmetry.space_group_name_H-M   'P 1'
#
loop_
_entity.id
_entity.type
_entity.pdbx_description
1 polymer ?
#
loop_
_entity_poly.entity_id
_entity_poly.type
_entity_poly.pdbx_seq_one_letter_code
_entity_poly.pdbx_strand_id
1 'polypeptide(L)'
;MLVVKPALSTKSSACLKKLKSLNLLPIIARLMDSQEGCGWTLSQAFRAIERYKTFLFVSYLYPEVLLVPTREIDQVWHAHILHTRKYRQ
;
A
#
# COMPACT_ATOMS: atom_id res chain seq x y z
N MET A 1 14.14 -9.48 29.96
CA MET A 1 14.38 -10.33 28.77
C MET A 1 14.44 -9.41 27.55
N LEU A 2 15.64 -8.94 27.20
CA LEU A 2 15.84 -8.03 26.07
C LEU A 2 15.75 -8.84 24.78
N VAL A 3 14.57 -8.90 24.17
CA VAL A 3 14.42 -9.39 22.81
C VAL A 3 15.00 -8.32 21.90
N VAL A 4 16.31 -8.41 21.66
CA VAL A 4 16.94 -7.77 20.52
C VAL A 4 16.30 -8.41 19.29
N LYS A 5 15.25 -7.80 18.75
CA LYS A 5 14.63 -8.22 17.48
C LYS A 5 15.75 -8.23 16.45
N PRO A 6 16.15 -9.39 15.89
CA PRO A 6 17.21 -9.41 14.90
C PRO A 6 16.77 -8.52 13.76
N ALA A 7 17.62 -7.57 13.39
CA ALA A 7 17.41 -6.65 12.30
C ALA A 7 16.82 -7.40 11.09
N LEU A 8 15.55 -7.12 10.78
CA LEU A 8 14.80 -7.58 9.61
C LEU A 8 14.89 -9.09 9.32
N SER A 9 13.90 -9.86 9.77
CA SER A 9 13.73 -11.26 9.32
C SER A 9 13.84 -11.37 7.78
N THR A 10 14.31 -12.51 7.27
CA THR A 10 14.40 -12.77 5.81
C THR A 10 13.07 -12.47 5.09
N LYS A 11 11.95 -12.77 5.76
CA LYS A 11 10.58 -12.44 5.31
C LYS A 11 10.35 -10.94 5.18
N SER A 12 10.75 -10.15 6.18
CA SER A 12 10.68 -8.68 6.18
C SER A 12 11.51 -8.08 5.04
N SER A 13 12.74 -8.54 4.86
CA SER A 13 13.63 -8.07 3.79
C SER A 13 13.08 -8.39 2.41
N ALA A 14 12.54 -9.60 2.21
CA ALA A 14 11.89 -9.98 0.96
C ALA A 14 10.64 -9.13 0.67
N CYS A 15 9.82 -8.86 1.70
CA CYS A 15 8.65 -8.00 1.58
C CYS A 15 9.04 -6.58 1.15
N LEU A 16 10.03 -5.97 1.80
CA LEU A 16 10.51 -4.64 1.47
C LEU A 16 11.03 -4.54 0.03
N LYS A 17 11.73 -5.57 -0.45
CA LYS A 17 12.17 -5.62 -1.87
C LYS A 17 10.97 -5.60 -2.83
N LYS A 18 9.93 -6.39 -2.56
CA LYS A 18 8.69 -6.40 -3.36
C LYS A 18 7.98 -5.03 -3.30
N LEU A 19 7.80 -4.46 -2.11
CA LEU A 19 7.14 -3.16 -1.93
C LEU A 19 7.85 -2.03 -2.67
N LYS A 20 9.19 -2.01 -2.66
CA LYS A 20 9.99 -1.01 -3.39
C LYS A 20 9.84 -1.14 -4.91
N SER A 21 9.51 -2.32 -5.43
CA SER A 21 9.32 -2.53 -6.87
C SER A 21 7.93 -2.10 -7.39
N LEU A 22 6.99 -1.75 -6.49
CA LEU A 22 5.65 -1.31 -6.88
C LEU A 22 5.70 0.11 -7.45
N ASN A 23 5.26 0.27 -8.70
CA ASN A 23 5.05 1.59 -9.29
C ASN A 23 3.65 2.13 -8.91
N LEU A 24 3.60 2.99 -7.89
CA LEU A 24 2.36 3.58 -7.38
C LEU A 24 2.12 5.01 -7.89
N LEU A 25 2.98 5.55 -8.76
CA LEU A 25 2.79 6.89 -9.34
C LEU A 25 1.46 7.03 -10.10
N PRO A 26 1.02 6.06 -10.92
CA PRO A 26 -0.30 6.15 -11.57
C PRO A 26 -1.45 6.19 -10.56
N ILE A 27 -1.28 5.56 -9.41
CA ILE A 27 -2.28 5.53 -8.35
C ILE A 27 -2.39 6.90 -7.68
N ILE A 28 -1.25 7.55 -7.43
CA ILE A 28 -1.24 8.94 -6.93
C ILE A 28 -2.01 9.85 -7.90
N ALA A 29 -1.73 9.77 -9.20
CA ALA A 29 -2.43 10.56 -10.20
C ALA A 29 -3.96 10.29 -10.19
N ARG A 30 -4.38 9.02 -10.12
CA ARG A 30 -5.80 8.65 -10.03
C ARG A 30 -6.47 9.16 -8.77
N LEU A 31 -5.79 9.12 -7.61
CA LEU A 31 -6.35 9.59 -6.35
C LEU A 31 -6.55 11.11 -6.34
N MET A 32 -5.70 11.84 -7.05
CA MET A 32 -5.78 13.30 -7.17
C MET A 32 -6.83 13.76 -8.18
N ASP A 33 -7.28 12.89 -9.09
CA ASP A 33 -8.34 13.22 -10.03
C ASP A 33 -9.63 13.60 -9.28
N SER A 34 -10.22 14.74 -9.64
CA SER A 34 -11.39 15.30 -8.96
C SER A 34 -12.72 14.81 -9.52
N GLN A 35 -12.73 14.24 -10.72
CA GLN A 35 -13.93 13.69 -11.37
C GLN A 35 -14.05 12.18 -11.11
N GLU A 36 -12.93 11.50 -11.27
CA GLU A 36 -12.84 10.04 -11.36
C GLU A 36 -12.14 9.42 -10.14
N GLY A 37 -11.56 10.26 -9.27
CA GLY A 37 -10.77 9.90 -8.12
C GLY A 37 -11.35 10.42 -6.81
N CYS A 38 -10.46 10.75 -5.87
CA CYS A 38 -10.84 11.27 -4.55
C CYS A 38 -10.68 12.80 -4.44
N GLY A 39 -10.20 13.47 -5.49
CA GLY A 39 -9.88 14.90 -5.47
C GLY A 39 -8.83 15.27 -4.42
N TRP A 40 -7.94 14.33 -4.07
CA TRP A 40 -6.96 14.54 -3.02
C TRP A 40 -5.84 15.49 -3.45
N THR A 41 -5.33 16.26 -2.50
CA THR A 41 -4.05 16.95 -2.67
C THR A 41 -2.91 15.93 -2.78
N LEU A 42 -1.80 16.36 -3.37
CA LEU A 42 -0.59 15.54 -3.50
C LEU A 42 -0.12 15.01 -2.12
N SER A 43 -0.16 15.85 -1.09
CA SER A 43 0.23 15.46 0.28
C SER A 43 -0.68 14.37 0.86
N GLN A 44 -2.00 14.48 0.67
CA GLN A 44 -2.96 13.45 1.08
C GLN A 44 -2.71 12.13 0.35
N ALA A 45 -2.50 12.19 -0.97
CA ALA A 45 -2.22 11.00 -1.77
C ALA A 45 -0.92 10.30 -1.32
N PHE A 46 0.18 11.04 -1.12
CA PHE A 46 1.43 10.45 -0.62
C PHE A 46 1.25 9.81 0.76
N ARG A 47 0.58 10.49 1.69
CA ARG A 47 0.32 9.94 3.02
C ARG A 47 -0.48 8.65 2.95
N ALA A 48 -1.51 8.60 2.10
CA ALA A 48 -2.33 7.43 1.89
C ALA A 48 -1.52 6.27 1.29
N ILE A 49 -0.65 6.53 0.31
CA ILE A 49 0.26 5.53 -0.26
C ILE A 49 1.20 4.94 0.79
N GLU A 50 1.80 5.75 1.66
CA GLU A 50 2.70 5.24 2.70
C GLU A 50 1.97 4.37 3.73
N ARG A 51 0.73 4.75 4.09
CA ARG A 51 -0.14 3.94 4.94
C ARG A 51 -0.53 2.62 4.27
N TYR A 52 -0.84 2.66 2.98
CA TYR A 52 -1.14 1.46 2.19
C TYR A 52 0.07 0.52 2.10
N LYS A 53 1.29 1.03 1.85
CA LYS A 53 2.52 0.22 1.88
C LYS A 53 2.75 -0.41 3.24
N THR A 54 2.50 0.34 4.32
CA THR A 54 2.60 -0.18 5.70
C THR A 54 1.58 -1.29 5.94
N PHE A 55 0.33 -1.10 5.49
CA PHE A 55 -0.71 -2.12 5.56
C PHE A 55 -0.31 -3.41 4.82
N LEU A 56 0.21 -3.30 3.59
CA LEU A 56 0.71 -4.44 2.83
C LEU A 56 1.87 -5.15 3.54
N PHE A 57 2.79 -4.39 4.14
CA PHE A 57 3.92 -4.93 4.88
C PHE A 57 3.47 -5.76 6.08
N VAL A 58 2.58 -5.20 6.91
CA VAL A 58 2.06 -5.90 8.10
C VAL A 58 1.23 -7.12 7.68
N SER A 59 0.36 -6.99 6.67
CA SER A 59 -0.45 -8.10 6.13
C SER A 59 0.41 -9.24 5.62
N TYR A 60 1.55 -8.94 4.98
CA TYR A 60 2.48 -9.96 4.50
C TYR A 60 3.21 -10.66 5.65
N LEU A 61 3.59 -9.91 6.69
CA LEU A 61 4.33 -10.46 7.83
C LEU A 61 3.46 -11.35 8.71
N TYR A 62 2.21 -10.98 8.91
CA TYR A 62 1.28 -11.63 9.85
C TYR A 62 -0.01 -12.08 9.13
N PRO A 63 0.08 -13.04 8.19
CA PRO A 63 -1.08 -13.50 7.41
C PRO A 63 -2.19 -14.13 8.27
N GLU A 64 -1.89 -14.56 9.48
CA GLU A 64 -2.83 -15.09 10.47
C GLU A 64 -3.67 -14.00 11.16
N VAL A 65 -3.26 -12.73 11.06
CA VAL A 65 -3.99 -11.60 11.65
C VAL A 65 -4.94 -11.03 10.61
N LEU A 66 -6.23 -10.99 10.94
CA LEU A 66 -7.22 -10.30 10.12
C LEU A 66 -7.03 -8.78 10.25
N LEU A 67 -6.51 -8.17 9.18
CA LEU A 67 -6.37 -6.72 9.09
C LEU A 67 -7.46 -6.15 8.19
N VAL A 68 -8.24 -5.23 8.75
CA VAL A 68 -9.25 -4.49 8.01
C VAL A 68 -8.65 -3.14 7.58
N PRO A 69 -8.68 -2.78 6.28
CA PRO A 69 -8.15 -1.51 5.82
C PRO A 69 -9.01 -0.36 6.36
N THR A 70 -8.38 0.78 6.64
CA THR A 70 -9.13 2.03 6.83
C THR A 70 -9.69 2.48 5.48
N ARG A 71 -10.69 3.38 5.49
CA ARG A 71 -11.26 3.93 4.25
C ARG A 71 -10.19 4.55 3.32
N GLU A 72 -9.18 5.23 3.88
CA GLU A 72 -8.08 5.82 3.11
C GLU A 72 -7.23 4.73 2.42
N ILE A 73 -6.89 3.65 3.14
CA ILE A 73 -6.13 2.51 2.61
C ILE A 73 -6.94 1.75 1.55
N ASP A 74 -8.24 1.59 1.80
CA ASP A 74 -9.19 0.92 0.92
C ASP A 74 -9.34 1.66 -0.42
N GLN A 75 -9.40 2.99 -0.42
CA GLN A 75 -9.42 3.79 -1.65
C GLN A 75 -8.14 3.62 -2.48
N VAL A 76 -6.97 3.60 -1.84
CA VAL A 76 -5.70 3.31 -2.52
C VAL A 76 -5.71 1.89 -3.09
N TRP A 77 -6.20 0.92 -2.32
CA TRP A 77 -6.26 -0.49 -2.73
C TRP A 77 -7.16 -0.69 -3.96
N HIS A 78 -8.35 -0.10 -3.95
CA HIS A 78 -9.28 -0.10 -5.08
C HIS A 78 -8.64 0.49 -6.34
N ALA A 79 -8.02 1.68 -6.21
CA ALA A 79 -7.30 2.28 -7.34
C ALA A 79 -6.14 1.38 -7.81
N HIS A 80 -5.37 0.79 -6.90
CA HIS A 80 -4.24 -0.07 -7.23
C HIS A 80 -4.66 -1.33 -8.00
N ILE A 81 -5.70 -2.06 -7.54
CA ILE A 81 -6.18 -3.27 -8.22
C ILE A 81 -6.71 -2.95 -9.61
N LEU A 82 -7.52 -1.90 -9.76
CA LEU A 82 -8.13 -1.54 -11.04
C LEU A 82 -7.09 -1.09 -12.08
N HIS A 83 -5.97 -0.52 -11.64
CA HIS A 83 -4.85 -0.17 -12.53
C HIS A 83 -3.91 -1.33 -12.86
N THR A 84 -4.04 -2.50 -12.22
CA THR A 84 -3.30 -3.69 -12.65
C THR A 84 -3.87 -4.22 -13.97
N ARG A 85 -2.99 -4.67 -14.88
CA ARG A 85 -3.31 -5.10 -16.26
C ARG A 85 -4.53 -6.03 -16.42
N LYS A 86 -4.98 -6.72 -15.37
CA LYS A 86 -6.14 -7.62 -15.40
C LYS A 86 -7.48 -6.92 -15.67
N TYR A 87 -7.60 -5.61 -15.44
CA TYR A 87 -8.88 -4.88 -15.56
C TYR A 87 -8.94 -3.85 -16.71
N ARG A 88 -7.88 -3.73 -17.52
CA ARG A 88 -7.91 -2.92 -18.77
C ARG A 88 -8.44 -3.74 -19.94
N GLN A 89 -9.66 -4.27 -19.79
CA GLN A 89 -10.41 -4.85 -20.91
C GLN A 89 -10.94 -3.73 -21.81
#